data_AF-A0A936WXS2-F1
#
_entry.id   AF-A0A936WXS2-F1
#
_cell.length_a   1.000
_cell.length_b   1.000
_cell.length_c   1.000
_cell.angle_alpha   90.00
_cell.angle_beta   90.00
_cell.angle_gamma   90.00
#
_symmetry.space_group_name_H-M   'P 1'
#
loop_
_entity.id
_entity.type
_entity.pdbx_description
1 polymer ?
#
loop_
_entity_poly.entity_id
_entity_poly.type
_entity_poly.pdbx_seq_one_letter_code
_entity_poly.pdbx_strand_id
1 'polypeptide(L)'
;MVKCGLLFSLLLLSFYLQAQTLGGSSQYNFLKAAASPQLSALGGINISQQSDDIGLAFQNPSQLQDKMSGQMQAIFHSLPGAIKNYNLITGIVIGSSIQISE
;
A
#
# COMPACT_ATOMS: atom_id res chain seq x y z
N MET A 1 -45.82 -29.53 -3.05
CA MET A 1 -45.24 -29.25 -1.71
C MET A 1 -43.71 -29.13 -1.72
N VAL A 2 -42.98 -29.71 -2.69
CA VAL A 2 -41.50 -29.65 -2.74
C VAL A 2 -40.92 -28.27 -3.08
N LYS A 3 -41.63 -27.46 -3.90
CA LYS A 3 -41.19 -26.12 -4.33
C LYS A 3 -41.15 -25.09 -3.19
N CYS A 4 -42.12 -25.11 -2.28
CA CYS A 4 -42.10 -24.23 -1.10
C CYS A 4 -41.02 -24.64 -0.09
N GLY A 5 -40.76 -25.94 0.07
CA GLY A 5 -39.71 -26.44 0.95
C GLY A 5 -38.30 -26.03 0.51
N LEU A 6 -38.02 -26.09 -0.80
CA LEU A 6 -36.75 -25.64 -1.37
C LEU A 6 -36.54 -24.13 -1.14
N LEU A 7 -37.59 -23.33 -1.33
CA LEU A 7 -37.54 -21.88 -1.19
C LEU A 7 -37.33 -21.45 0.27
N PHE A 8 -37.96 -22.15 1.21
CA PHE A 8 -37.75 -21.96 2.65
C PHE A 8 -36.33 -22.38 3.08
N SER A 9 -35.79 -23.46 2.52
CA SER A 9 -34.41 -23.89 2.77
C SER A 9 -33.38 -22.89 2.25
N LEU A 10 -33.61 -22.28 1.07
CA LEU A 10 -32.73 -21.24 0.54
C LEU A 10 -32.76 -19.97 1.41
N LEU A 11 -33.94 -19.62 1.94
CA LEU A 11 -34.13 -18.47 2.81
C LEU A 11 -33.45 -18.64 4.17
N LEU A 12 -33.39 -19.85 4.71
CA LEU A 12 -32.67 -20.11 5.97
C LEU A 12 -31.14 -20.05 5.79
N LEU A 13 -30.63 -20.40 4.60
CA LEU A 13 -29.19 -20.32 4.31
C LEU A 13 -28.67 -18.87 4.22
N SER A 14 -29.51 -17.90 3.83
CA SER A 14 -29.07 -16.51 3.65
C SER A 14 -28.66 -15.81 4.97
N PHE A 15 -29.16 -16.26 6.12
CA PHE A 15 -28.79 -15.73 7.44
C PHE A 15 -27.36 -16.11 7.89
N TYR A 16 -26.75 -17.12 7.24
CA TYR A 16 -25.38 -17.56 7.53
C TYR A 16 -24.34 -16.93 6.60
N LEU A 17 -24.74 -16.17 5.59
CA LEU A 17 -23.80 -15.46 4.73
C LEU A 17 -23.27 -14.21 5.43
N GLN A 18 -22.07 -14.33 6.01
CA GLN A 18 -21.27 -13.18 6.44
C GLN A 18 -20.77 -12.44 5.19
N ALA A 19 -21.50 -11.44 4.74
CA ALA A 19 -21.07 -10.58 3.65
C ALA A 19 -19.89 -9.71 4.11
N GLN A 20 -18.66 -10.07 3.71
CA GLN A 20 -17.46 -9.28 3.99
C GLN A 20 -17.36 -8.06 3.06
N THR A 21 -18.37 -7.20 3.05
CA THR A 21 -18.43 -6.06 2.11
C THR A 21 -17.56 -4.88 2.56
N LEU A 22 -17.28 -4.76 3.87
CA LEU A 22 -16.47 -3.66 4.43
C LEU A 22 -15.07 -4.09 4.91
N GLY A 23 -14.86 -5.37 5.20
CA GLY A 23 -13.62 -5.88 5.78
C GLY A 23 -12.43 -5.85 4.83
N GLY A 24 -12.64 -6.17 3.55
CA GLY A 24 -11.54 -6.33 2.58
C GLY A 24 -10.65 -5.08 2.43
N SER A 25 -11.22 -3.88 2.55
CA SER A 25 -10.45 -2.62 2.50
C SER A 25 -9.73 -2.30 3.82
N SER A 26 -10.22 -2.83 4.95
CA SER A 26 -9.64 -2.61 6.28
C SER A 26 -8.57 -3.63 6.65
N GLN A 27 -8.67 -4.87 6.16
CA GLN A 27 -7.75 -5.96 6.51
C GLN A 27 -6.32 -5.71 6.04
N TYR A 28 -6.15 -5.01 4.90
CA TYR A 28 -4.84 -4.72 4.31
C TYR A 28 -4.46 -3.24 4.38
N ASN A 29 -5.02 -2.47 5.32
CA ASN A 29 -4.68 -1.04 5.47
C ASN A 29 -3.18 -0.79 5.74
N PHE A 30 -2.45 -1.79 6.23
CA PHE A 30 -1.00 -1.71 6.37
C PHE A 30 -0.27 -1.57 5.03
N LEU A 31 -0.86 -1.99 3.89
CA LEU A 31 -0.30 -1.75 2.55
C LEU A 31 -0.36 -0.28 2.14
N LYS A 32 -1.24 0.50 2.78
CA LYS A 32 -1.34 1.95 2.59
C LYS A 32 -0.43 2.72 3.56
N ALA A 33 0.33 2.02 4.42
CA ALA A 33 1.31 2.69 5.25
C ALA A 33 2.37 3.34 4.36
N ALA A 34 2.80 4.55 4.74
CA ALA A 34 3.84 5.25 3.99
C ALA A 34 5.12 4.41 3.95
N ALA A 35 5.73 4.35 2.77
CA ALA A 35 6.95 3.59 2.54
C ALA A 35 8.18 4.23 3.20
N SER A 36 8.19 5.56 3.38
CA SER A 36 9.29 6.29 4.03
C SER A 36 8.83 7.30 5.09
N PRO A 37 9.73 7.71 6.00
CA PRO A 37 9.45 8.76 6.97
C PRO A 37 9.12 10.10 6.29
N GLN A 38 9.80 10.43 5.19
CA GLN A 38 9.50 11.64 4.42
C GLN A 38 8.09 11.58 3.84
N LEU A 39 7.68 10.43 3.29
CA LEU A 39 6.33 10.25 2.79
C LEU A 39 5.27 10.37 3.90
N SER A 40 5.58 9.86 5.10
CA SER A 40 4.72 10.03 6.28
C SER A 40 4.57 11.51 6.64
N ALA A 41 5.65 12.29 6.58
CA ALA A 41 5.64 13.73 6.84
C ALA A 41 4.84 14.52 5.78
N LEU A 42 4.75 14.03 4.55
CA LEU A 42 3.93 14.60 3.48
C LEU A 42 2.43 14.26 3.59
N GLY A 43 2.00 13.52 4.62
CA GLY A 43 0.61 13.08 4.78
C GLY A 43 0.30 11.77 4.06
N GLY A 44 1.31 11.00 3.67
CA GLY A 44 1.17 9.63 3.19
C GLY A 44 0.99 9.47 1.67
N ILE A 45 0.95 10.56 0.90
CA ILE A 45 0.85 10.52 -0.56
C ILE A 45 1.84 11.51 -1.17
N ASN A 46 2.68 11.04 -2.08
CA ASN A 46 3.50 11.88 -2.94
C ASN A 46 3.20 11.60 -4.41
N ILE A 47 2.79 12.65 -5.14
CA ILE A 47 2.51 12.57 -6.58
C ILE A 47 3.69 13.11 -7.41
N SER A 48 4.28 14.24 -7.00
CA SER A 48 5.28 14.97 -7.79
C SER A 48 6.40 15.63 -6.99
N GLN A 49 6.40 15.56 -5.66
CA GLN A 49 7.45 16.17 -4.85
C GLN A 49 8.76 15.41 -5.08
N GLN A 50 9.72 16.06 -5.73
CA GLN A 50 11.05 15.52 -5.90
C GLN A 50 11.87 15.67 -4.62
N SER A 51 12.61 14.63 -4.28
CA SER A 51 13.56 14.60 -3.16
C SER A 51 14.68 13.62 -3.51
N ASP A 52 15.67 13.48 -2.64
CA ASP A 52 16.76 12.52 -2.77
C ASP A 52 16.46 11.23 -1.97
N ASP A 53 15.19 11.01 -1.64
CA ASP A 53 14.68 9.87 -0.87
C ASP A 53 14.13 8.79 -1.83
N ILE A 54 14.84 7.66 -1.92
CA ILE A 54 14.43 6.48 -2.69
C ILE A 54 13.06 5.90 -2.28
N GLY A 55 12.63 6.15 -1.04
CA GLY A 55 11.33 5.72 -0.54
C GLY A 55 10.15 6.47 -1.16
N LEU A 56 10.36 7.65 -1.76
CA LEU A 56 9.32 8.33 -2.55
C LEU A 56 9.06 7.63 -3.89
N ALA A 57 10.08 7.00 -4.46
CA ALA A 57 9.95 6.22 -5.69
C ALA A 57 9.06 4.97 -5.51
N PHE A 58 8.80 4.53 -4.26
CA PHE A 58 7.86 3.45 -3.98
C PHE A 58 6.42 3.80 -4.39
N GLN A 59 6.03 5.07 -4.27
CA GLN A 59 4.68 5.52 -4.64
C GLN A 59 4.59 5.94 -6.10
N ASN A 60 5.67 6.51 -6.64
CA ASN A 60 5.75 6.85 -8.04
C ASN A 60 7.14 6.51 -8.60
N PRO A 61 7.32 5.38 -9.30
CA PRO A 61 8.63 4.96 -9.81
C PRO A 61 9.22 5.91 -10.85
N SER A 62 8.40 6.76 -11.49
CA SER A 62 8.91 7.79 -12.41
C SER A 62 9.71 8.90 -11.72
N GLN A 63 9.61 9.03 -10.39
CA GLN A 63 10.41 9.96 -9.60
C GLN A 63 11.80 9.43 -9.24
N LEU A 64 12.11 8.18 -9.60
CA LEU A 64 13.43 7.61 -9.34
C LEU A 64 14.49 8.38 -10.15
N GLN A 65 15.52 8.86 -9.46
CA GLN A 65 16.59 9.67 -10.05
C GLN A 65 17.93 8.96 -9.93
N ASP A 66 18.87 9.31 -10.81
CA ASP A 66 20.20 8.69 -10.85
C ASP A 66 20.93 8.80 -9.50
N LYS A 67 20.72 9.89 -8.75
CA LYS A 67 21.27 10.12 -7.40
C LYS A 67 20.75 9.14 -6.32
N MET A 68 19.63 8.47 -6.56
CA MET A 68 19.07 7.47 -5.65
C MET A 68 19.65 6.06 -5.87
N SER A 69 20.44 5.87 -6.92
CA SER A 69 21.04 4.58 -7.23
C SER A 69 22.01 4.14 -6.13
N GLY A 70 21.82 2.94 -5.58
CA GLY A 70 22.64 2.41 -4.50
C GLY A 70 22.25 2.90 -3.10
N GLN A 71 21.19 3.70 -2.97
CA GLN A 71 20.63 4.03 -1.65
C GLN A 71 19.89 2.82 -1.04
N MET A 72 20.00 2.69 0.28
CA MET A 72 19.28 1.69 1.06
C MET A 72 18.62 2.38 2.25
N GLN A 73 17.36 2.08 2.51
CA GLN A 73 16.63 2.57 3.66
C GLN A 73 15.92 1.46 4.40
N ALA A 74 16.16 1.39 5.71
CA ALA A 74 15.48 0.49 6.63
C ALA A 74 14.56 1.32 7.53
N ILE A 75 13.27 0.99 7.52
CA ILE A 75 12.22 1.84 8.06
C ILE A 75 11.35 0.99 8.99
N PHE A 76 11.02 1.56 10.15
CA PHE A 76 10.20 0.91 11.16
C PHE A 76 8.92 1.71 11.40
N HIS A 77 7.77 1.06 11.25
CA HIS A 77 6.46 1.62 11.54
C HIS A 77 5.80 0.87 12.69
N SER A 78 5.41 1.62 13.72
CA SER A 78 4.56 1.13 14.80
C SER A 78 3.11 1.54 14.50
N LEU A 79 2.29 0.60 14.08
CA LEU A 79 0.88 0.82 13.73
C LEU A 79 -0.04 0.54 14.95
N PRO A 80 -1.24 1.15 14.99
CA PRO A 80 -2.24 0.84 16.01
C PRO A 80 -2.56 -0.67 16.07
N GLY A 81 -2.85 -1.18 17.26
CA GLY A 81 -3.10 -2.62 17.47
C GLY A 81 -1.83 -3.47 17.62
N ALA A 82 -0.71 -2.85 18.03
CA ALA A 82 0.60 -3.49 18.26
C ALA A 82 1.23 -4.15 17.02
N ILE A 83 0.81 -3.73 15.82
CA ILE A 83 1.36 -4.21 14.56
C ILE A 83 2.70 -3.50 14.31
N LYS A 84 3.76 -4.30 14.16
CA LYS A 84 5.11 -3.82 13.81
C LYS A 84 5.36 -4.09 12.33
N ASN A 85 5.56 -3.05 11.54
CA ASN A 85 5.88 -3.15 10.12
C ASN A 85 7.31 -2.67 9.88
N TYR A 86 8.08 -3.46 9.13
CA TYR A 86 9.46 -3.17 8.78
C TYR A 86 9.57 -3.16 7.27
N ASN A 87 10.07 -2.06 6.71
CA ASN A 87 10.27 -1.92 5.27
C ASN A 87 11.77 -1.75 4.99
N LEU A 88 12.27 -2.47 4.00
CA LEU A 88 13.61 -2.31 3.47
C LEU A 88 13.48 -1.94 2.00
N ILE A 89 13.95 -0.74 1.64
CA ILE A 89 13.88 -0.20 0.30
C ILE A 89 15.29 -0.03 -0.22
N THR A 90 15.53 -0.53 -1.42
CA THR A 90 16.77 -0.37 -2.17
C THR A 90 16.40 -0.22 -3.63
N GLY A 91 17.27 0.41 -4.41
CA GLY A 91 17.05 0.55 -5.83
C GLY A 91 18.30 0.94 -6.58
N ILE A 92 18.25 0.62 -7.85
CA ILE A 92 19.32 0.83 -8.81
C ILE A 92 18.68 1.40 -10.06
N VAL A 93 19.29 2.45 -10.59
CA VAL A 93 18.88 3.02 -11.88
C VAL A 93 19.74 2.40 -12.96
N ILE A 94 19.09 1.79 -13.96
CA ILE A 94 19.77 1.15 -15.10
C ILE A 94 19.46 2.01 -16.34
N GLY A 95 20.41 2.87 -16.70
CA GLY A 95 20.25 3.88 -17.77
C GLY A 95 20.27 5.31 -17.22
N SER A 96 20.55 6.30 -18.08
CA SER A 96 20.41 7.71 -17.69
C SER A 96 18.93 8.07 -17.65
N SER A 97 18.41 8.39 -16.47
CA SER A 97 17.04 8.91 -16.35
C SER A 97 16.95 10.25 -17.09
N ILE A 98 15.84 10.53 -17.78
CA ILE A 98 15.59 11.83 -18.40
C ILE A 98 15.52 12.87 -17.27
N GLN A 99 16.65 13.56 -17.04
CA GLN A 99 16.68 14.72 -16.17
C GLN A 99 15.93 15.82 -16.91
N ILE A 100 14.68 16.07 -16.55
CA ILE A 100 14.04 17.32 -16.92
C ILE A 100 14.71 18.38 -16.05
N SER A 101 15.78 18.97 -16.58
CA SER A 101 16.42 20.14 -16.00
C SER A 101 15.39 21.27 -15.96
N GLU A 102 15.12 21.79 -14.76
CA GLU A 102 14.56 23.15 -14.62
C GLU A 102 15.64 24.19 -14.90
#